data_AF-A0A061A083-F1
#
_entry.id   AF-A0A061A083-F1
#
_cell.length_a   1.000
_cell.length_b   1.000
_cell.length_c   1.000
_cell.angle_alpha   90.00
_cell.angle_beta   90.00
_cell.angle_gamma   90.00
#
_symmetry.space_group_name_H-M   'P 1'
#
loop_
_entity.id
_entity.type
_entity.pdbx_description
1 polymer ?
#
loop_
_entity_poly.entity_id
_entity_poly.type
_entity_poly.pdbx_seq_one_letter_code
_entity_poly.pdbx_strand_id
1 'polypeptide(L)'
;MADKEVYDDAVEERVINEEYKIWKKNTPFLYDLVMTHALEWPSLTVQWLPDVNRYSSQCYVTISVPLAALNIKLCADLPNILNIVLFSLPTWPSLSAILK
;
A
#
# COMPACT_ATOMS: atom_id res chain seq x y z
N MET A 1 -25.14 28.09 7.41
CA MET A 1 -24.81 26.71 7.79
C MET A 1 -23.57 26.19 7.05
N ALA A 2 -23.38 26.48 5.75
CA ALA A 2 -22.25 25.96 4.96
C ALA A 2 -20.85 26.36 5.45
N ASP A 3 -20.67 27.56 6.01
CA ASP A 3 -19.35 28.04 6.44
C ASP A 3 -18.81 27.34 7.71
N LYS A 4 -19.68 26.61 8.42
CA LYS A 4 -19.32 25.92 9.67
C LYS A 4 -18.73 24.53 9.42
N GLU A 5 -19.14 23.85 8.36
CA GLU A 5 -18.61 22.53 7.99
C GLU A 5 -17.24 22.63 7.31
N VAL A 6 -17.00 23.67 6.50
CA VAL A 6 -15.69 23.92 5.87
C VAL A 6 -14.57 24.19 6.89
N TYR A 7 -14.92 24.76 8.06
CA TYR A 7 -13.95 24.99 9.13
C TYR A 7 -13.60 23.70 9.88
N ASP A 8 -14.52 22.73 9.91
CA ASP A 8 -14.34 21.43 10.56
C ASP A 8 -13.40 20.54 9.73
N ASP A 9 -13.66 20.44 8.41
CA ASP A 9 -12.81 19.68 7.46
C ASP A 9 -11.34 20.14 7.50
N ALA A 10 -11.10 21.45 7.60
CA ALA A 10 -9.74 22.00 7.66
C ALA A 10 -9.02 21.71 8.99
N VAL A 11 -9.77 21.49 10.07
CA VAL A 11 -9.22 21.07 11.37
C VAL A 11 -8.98 19.56 11.35
N GLU A 12 -9.91 18.77 10.82
CA GLU A 12 -9.77 17.33 10.65
C GLU A 12 -8.55 16.98 9.78
N GLU A 13 -8.35 17.65 8.64
CA GLU A 13 -7.20 17.41 7.77
C GLU A 13 -5.85 17.67 8.48
N ARG A 14 -5.81 18.68 9.37
CA ARG A 14 -4.61 18.97 10.18
C ARG A 14 -4.34 17.86 11.17
N VAL A 15 -5.37 17.37 11.86
CA VAL A 15 -5.27 16.25 12.81
C VAL A 15 -4.81 14.99 12.10
N ILE A 16 -5.44 14.63 10.97
CA ILE A 16 -5.08 13.47 10.15
C ILE A 16 -3.60 13.53 9.74
N ASN A 17 -3.11 14.70 9.33
CA ASN A 17 -1.72 14.89 8.94
C ASN A 17 -0.73 14.76 10.12
N GLU A 18 -1.11 15.19 11.32
CA GLU A 18 -0.29 15.04 12.53
C GLU A 18 -0.22 13.57 12.98
N GLU A 19 -1.34 12.88 13.00
CA GLU A 19 -1.42 11.45 13.33
C GLU A 19 -0.60 10.60 12.34
N TYR A 20 -0.71 10.88 11.04
CA TYR A 20 0.06 10.18 10.02
C TYR A 20 1.58 10.37 10.22
N LYS A 21 2.02 11.57 10.63
CA LYS A 21 3.44 11.83 10.94
C LYS A 21 3.92 11.05 12.15
N ILE A 22 3.09 10.93 13.19
CA ILE A 22 3.41 10.14 14.39
C ILE A 22 3.50 8.66 14.02
N TRP A 23 2.51 8.14 13.30
CA TRP A 23 2.51 6.76 12.81
C TRP A 23 3.77 6.45 12.00
N LYS A 24 4.14 7.33 11.06
CA LYS A 24 5.32 7.15 10.20
C LYS A 24 6.63 7.12 10.99
N LYS A 25 6.73 7.87 12.10
CA LYS A 25 7.88 7.82 13.01
C LYS A 25 7.95 6.50 13.78
N ASN A 26 6.79 5.92 14.11
CA ASN A 26 6.70 4.68 14.87
C ASN A 26 6.73 3.42 13.99
N THR A 27 6.52 3.55 12.67
CA THR A 27 6.48 2.43 11.72
C THR A 27 7.63 1.42 11.88
N PRO A 28 8.91 1.83 12.03
CA PRO A 28 10.02 0.88 12.19
C PRO A 28 9.96 0.00 13.44
N PHE A 29 9.20 0.43 14.46
CA PHE A 29 9.00 -0.32 15.70
C PHE A 29 7.75 -1.20 15.68
N LEU A 30 6.80 -0.91 14.78
CA LEU A 30 5.48 -1.55 14.75
C LEU A 30 5.37 -2.65 13.69
N TYR A 31 6.09 -2.51 12.58
CA TYR A 31 5.96 -3.39 11.42
C TYR A 31 7.33 -3.81 10.89
N ASP A 32 7.50 -5.10 10.62
CA ASP A 32 8.71 -5.61 9.97
C ASP A 32 8.81 -5.17 8.49
N LEU A 33 7.67 -4.90 7.85
CA LEU A 33 7.61 -4.44 6.47
C LEU A 33 6.36 -3.59 6.24
N VAL A 34 6.55 -2.41 5.64
CA VAL A 34 5.46 -1.57 5.11
C VAL A 34 5.81 -1.19 3.69
N MET A 35 4.90 -1.45 2.77
CA MET A 35 5.01 -1.04 1.37
C MET A 35 3.86 -0.10 1.04
N THR A 36 4.18 1.07 0.50
CA THR A 36 3.20 2.06 0.04
C THR A 36 3.29 2.20 -1.46
N HIS A 37 2.18 2.00 -2.16
CA HIS A 37 2.10 2.16 -3.61
C HIS A 37 0.99 3.16 -3.95
N ALA A 38 1.32 4.20 -4.70
CA ALA A 38 0.35 5.16 -5.21
C ALA A 38 -0.23 4.62 -6.53
N LEU A 39 -1.53 4.30 -6.52
CA LEU A 39 -2.26 3.92 -7.73
C LEU A 39 -2.69 5.18 -8.48
N GLU A 40 -2.83 5.07 -9.80
CA GLU A 40 -3.32 6.18 -10.65
C GLU A 40 -4.77 6.56 -10.31
N TRP A 41 -5.58 5.58 -9.91
CA TRP A 41 -6.99 5.75 -9.58
C TRP A 41 -7.32 5.07 -8.25
N PRO A 42 -8.38 5.51 -7.54
CA PRO A 42 -8.85 4.79 -6.37
C PRO A 42 -9.37 3.41 -6.79
N SER A 43 -8.97 2.40 -6.02
CA SER A 43 -9.46 1.03 -6.20
C SER A 43 -10.59 0.74 -5.22
N LEU A 44 -11.69 0.18 -5.71
CA LEU A 44 -12.85 -0.18 -4.89
C LEU A 44 -12.68 -1.56 -4.23
N THR A 45 -11.92 -2.46 -4.87
CA THR A 45 -11.67 -3.80 -4.36
C THR A 45 -10.18 -4.12 -4.44
N VAL A 46 -9.71 -4.91 -3.48
CA VAL A 46 -8.33 -5.38 -3.38
C VAL A 46 -8.38 -6.88 -3.07
N GLN A 47 -7.74 -7.70 -3.90
CA GLN A 47 -7.68 -9.15 -3.73
C GLN A 47 -6.28 -9.68 -3.99
N TRP A 48 -5.75 -10.45 -3.05
CA TRP A 48 -4.51 -11.20 -3.25
C TRP A 48 -4.76 -12.38 -4.19
N LEU A 49 -3.90 -12.55 -5.19
CA LEU A 49 -3.91 -13.72 -6.06
C LEU A 49 -2.99 -14.81 -5.47
N PRO A 50 -3.34 -16.11 -5.62
CA PRO A 50 -2.58 -17.21 -5.05
C PRO A 50 -1.22 -17.45 -5.74
N ASP A 51 -0.99 -16.80 -6.89
CA ASP A 51 0.20 -17.00 -7.71
C ASP A 51 1.42 -16.32 -7.11
N VAL A 52 2.18 -17.06 -6.29
CA VAL A 52 3.41 -16.56 -5.67
C VAL A 52 4.62 -16.93 -6.53
N ASN A 53 5.21 -15.95 -7.21
CA ASN A 53 6.41 -16.15 -8.01
C ASN A 53 7.67 -15.93 -7.15
N ARG A 54 8.57 -16.90 -7.11
CA ARG A 54 9.86 -16.80 -6.40
C ARG A 54 11.00 -16.69 -7.39
N TYR A 55 11.72 -15.58 -7.36
CA TYR A 55 12.93 -15.39 -8.15
C TYR A 55 14.14 -15.62 -7.25
N SER A 56 14.94 -16.65 -7.54
CA SER A 56 16.21 -16.91 -6.85
C SER A 56 17.37 -16.36 -7.67
N SER A 57 17.68 -15.09 -7.50
CA SER A 57 18.96 -14.50 -7.94
C SER A 57 19.99 -14.68 -6.82
N GLN A 58 21.25 -14.91 -7.17
CA GLN A 58 22.33 -15.52 -6.35
C GLN A 58 22.51 -15.04 -4.88
N CYS A 59 21.88 -13.94 -4.42
CA CYS A 59 22.04 -13.39 -3.08
C CYS A 59 20.71 -12.97 -2.38
N TYR A 60 19.54 -13.09 -3.03
CA TYR A 60 18.25 -12.77 -2.42
C TYR A 60 17.11 -13.51 -3.13
N VAL A 61 16.12 -13.96 -2.36
CA VAL A 61 14.85 -14.41 -2.93
C VAL A 61 13.94 -13.19 -3.01
N THR A 62 13.30 -13.00 -4.15
CA THR A 62 12.22 -12.01 -4.27
C THR A 62 10.93 -12.79 -4.40
N ILE A 63 9.98 -12.52 -3.50
CA ILE A 63 8.63 -13.07 -3.60
C ILE A 63 7.76 -12.02 -4.27
N SER A 64 7.26 -12.33 -5.46
CA SER A 64 6.29 -11.49 -6.14
C SER A 64 4.89 -11.99 -5.82
N VAL A 65 4.08 -11.13 -5.19
CA VAL A 65 2.67 -11.43 -4.92
C VAL A 65 1.81 -10.48 -5.76
N PRO A 66 0.94 -11.01 -6.64
CA PRO A 66 0.03 -10.19 -7.40
C PRO A 66 -1.13 -9.74 -6.51
N LEU A 67 -1.42 -8.45 -6.56
CA LEU A 67 -2.60 -7.83 -6.00
C LEU A 67 -3.51 -7.40 -7.14
N ALA A 68 -4.68 -8.00 -7.25
CA ALA A 68 -5.72 -7.53 -8.16
C ALA A 68 -6.45 -6.35 -7.50
N ALA A 69 -6.50 -5.21 -8.18
CA ALA A 69 -7.19 -4.02 -7.72
C ALA A 69 -8.11 -3.49 -8.82
N LEU A 70 -9.42 -3.46 -8.55
CA LEU A 70 -10.40 -2.92 -9.50
C LEU A 70 -10.44 -1.40 -9.35
N ASN A 71 -9.97 -0.69 -10.36
CA ASN A 71 -9.93 0.76 -10.39
C ASN A 71 -11.19 1.30 -11.07
N ILE A 72 -11.81 2.30 -10.46
CA ILE A 72 -12.92 3.03 -11.07
C ILE A 72 -12.35 4.35 -11.59
N LYS A 73 -12.42 4.55 -12.90
CA LYS A 73 -12.07 5.84 -13.49
C LYS A 73 -13.29 6.74 -13.31
N LEU A 74 -13.12 7.87 -12.63
CA LEU A 74 -14.21 8.83 -12.32
C LEU A 74 -14.89 9.44 -13.56
N CYS A 75 -14.37 9.17 -14.77
CA CYS A 75 -15.00 9.53 -16.02
C CYS A 75 -16.03 8.47 -16.41
N ALA A 76 -17.32 8.81 -16.36
CA ALA A 76 -18.46 7.91 -16.58
C ALA A 76 -18.45 7.18 -17.94
N ASP A 77 -17.67 7.66 -18.91
CA ASP A 77 -17.60 7.09 -20.26
C ASP A 77 -16.46 6.08 -20.47
N LEU A 78 -15.63 5.83 -19.45
CA LEU A 78 -14.54 4.86 -19.54
C LEU A 78 -14.90 3.55 -18.83
N PRO A 79 -14.58 2.38 -19.43
CA PRO A 79 -14.82 1.10 -18.77
C PRO A 79 -13.93 0.96 -17.52
N ASN A 80 -14.43 0.23 -16.52
CA ASN A 80 -13.64 -0.15 -15.36
C ASN A 80 -12.45 -1.01 -15.79
N ILE A 81 -11.26 -0.72 -15.24
CA ILE A 81 -10.04 -1.43 -15.57
C ILE A 81 -9.62 -2.27 -14.36
N LEU A 82 -9.40 -3.56 -14.59
CA LEU A 82 -8.74 -4.43 -13.63
C LEU A 82 -7.22 -4.24 -13.76
N ASN A 83 -6.59 -3.67 -12.73
CA ASN A 83 -5.14 -3.60 -12.66
C ASN A 83 -4.62 -4.73 -11.77
N ILE A 84 -3.56 -5.40 -12.22
CA ILE A 84 -2.81 -6.35 -11.40
C ILE A 84 -1.49 -5.67 -11.04
N VAL A 85 -1.28 -5.45 -9.76
CA VAL A 85 -0.06 -4.85 -9.22
C VAL A 85 0.82 -5.97 -8.69
N LEU A 86 2.04 -6.08 -9.22
CA LEU A 86 3.02 -7.05 -8.75
C LEU A 86 3.87 -6.42 -7.64
N PHE A 87 3.73 -6.92 -6.42
CA PHE A 87 4.57 -6.50 -5.30
C PHE A 87 5.79 -7.41 -5.20
N SER A 88 6.98 -6.87 -5.46
CA SER A 88 8.25 -7.57 -5.20
C SER A 88 8.66 -7.38 -3.74
N LEU A 89 8.38 -8.39 -2.91
CA LEU A 89 8.78 -8.43 -1.51
C LEU A 89 10.26 -8.86 -1.43
N PRO A 90 11.12 -8.09 -0.75
CA PRO A 90 12.45 -8.58 -0.38
C PRO A 90 12.26 -9.74 0.59
N THR A 91 12.77 -10.94 0.29
CA THR A 91 12.87 -11.94 1.35
C THR A 91 13.98 -11.50 2.28
N TRP A 92 13.65 -11.33 3.56
CA TRP A 92 14.68 -11.31 4.59
C TRP A 92 15.53 -12.58 4.45
N PRO A 93 16.87 -12.49 4.57
CA PRO A 93 17.64 -13.70 4.80
C PRO A 93 17.04 -14.37 6.05
N SER A 94 16.89 -15.69 6.01
CA SER A 94 16.36 -16.53 7.09
C SER A 94 16.64 -15.94 8.47
N LEU A 95 15.69 -15.98 9.42
CA LEU A 95 15.89 -15.49 10.80
C LEU A 95 17.20 -16.01 11.45
N SER A 96 17.73 -17.15 10.98
CA SER A 96 19.05 -17.68 11.35
C SER A 96 20.27 -16.82 10.95
N ALA A 97 20.11 -15.91 9.99
CA ALA A 97 21.15 -15.01 9.48
C ALA A 97 21.14 -13.63 10.16
N ILE A 98 20.04 -13.28 10.85
CA ILE A 98 19.89 -12.01 11.58
C ILE A 98 20.33 -12.15 13.05
N LEU A 99 20.29 -13.35 13.61
CA LEU A 99 20.69 -13.65 15.00
C LEU A 99 22.11 -14.24 15.15
N LYS A 100 23.05 -13.88 14.27
CA LYS A 100 24.48 -14.18 14.44
C LYS A 100 25.29 -12.91 14.66
#